data_AF-A0A8H4FFI5-F1
#
_entry.id   AF-A0A8H4FFI5-F1
#
_cell.length_a   1.000
_cell.length_b   1.000
_cell.length_c   1.000
_cell.angle_alpha   90.00
_cell.angle_beta   90.00
_cell.angle_gamma   90.00
#
_symmetry.space_group_name_H-M   'P 1'
#
loop_
_entity.id
_entity.type
_entity.pdbx_description
1 polymer ?
#
loop_
_entity_poly.entity_id
_entity_poly.type
_entity_poly.pdbx_seq_one_letter_code
_entity_poly.pdbx_strand_id
1 'polypeptide(L)'
;NVPEPQEDVSQPKLSDPADTIPSRADITMSFFEYPPKPKSALGYHRILSPTASVKVSPICLGGIGIGHSWSSIFGKNEDPFALLDAYFALGGNFIDTSNIYNSEDSERLIGEWMEKRGVRDQIVLATKYTAGFRSYNREKEPLQSNFTGNSAKSMHISVRESLKKLRTDYIDVLYVHWWDWATGVEEVMRGLHAHVMAKEVLYLGVSNTPAWVVVKANAFARANGLTPFSVYQGRWNAGFRDMEAEIIPMCEDQGMAIVPWAALGGGKFLTAEEREARDKDPDARKSSHGQEVSVALCEALEKIAKEKGATLRSIALAYLFHQSPYVFPIVGVNTVAHVEAIPEAIGIELSKADIDLIHEASPFDPRFPMNFAFGYMKGGKYDLSLTAADNQQYTIAAWIDAPPKPLPYKPRKVTETEARD
;
A
#
# COMPACT_ATOMS: atom_id res chain seq x y z
N ASN A 1 -52.75 65.14 28.21
CA ASN A 1 -51.43 65.78 28.08
C ASN A 1 -50.41 64.67 28.06
N VAL A 2 -49.78 64.23 26.97
CA VAL A 2 -49.46 64.71 25.61
C VAL A 2 -49.10 63.41 24.81
N PRO A 3 -49.20 63.36 23.47
CA PRO A 3 -49.44 62.13 22.70
C PRO A 3 -48.17 61.37 22.24
N GLU A 4 -48.40 60.13 21.77
CA GLU A 4 -47.54 59.25 20.93
C GLU A 4 -46.92 59.97 19.70
N PRO A 5 -45.78 59.52 19.10
CA PRO A 5 -45.79 58.33 18.20
C PRO A 5 -44.46 57.54 17.92
N GLN A 6 -44.68 56.28 17.49
CA GLN A 6 -44.00 55.49 16.42
C GLN A 6 -42.48 55.17 16.53
N GLU A 7 -41.93 54.05 16.06
CA GLU A 7 -42.35 52.99 15.13
C GLU A 7 -41.39 51.77 15.26
N ASP A 8 -41.94 50.58 14.96
CA ASP A 8 -41.37 49.41 14.25
C ASP A 8 -39.92 48.92 14.49
N VAL A 9 -39.79 47.67 14.97
CA VAL A 9 -39.04 46.62 14.23
C VAL A 9 -39.67 45.25 14.52
N SER A 10 -40.34 44.69 13.52
CA SER A 10 -40.71 43.27 13.41
C SER A 10 -39.58 42.29 13.78
N GLN A 11 -39.82 41.43 14.78
CA GLN A 11 -38.99 40.25 15.02
C GLN A 11 -39.54 39.06 14.21
N PRO A 12 -38.69 38.31 13.49
CA PRO A 12 -39.12 37.11 12.76
C PRO A 12 -39.48 36.01 13.77
N LYS A 13 -40.67 35.43 13.63
CA LYS A 13 -41.08 34.21 14.35
C LYS A 13 -40.10 33.09 14.03
N LEU A 14 -39.40 32.57 15.04
CA LEU A 14 -38.78 31.26 14.97
C LEU A 14 -39.88 30.22 14.72
N SER A 15 -39.77 29.47 13.63
CA SER A 15 -40.54 28.25 13.41
C SER A 15 -39.92 27.12 14.24
N ASP A 16 -40.78 26.31 14.86
CA ASP A 16 -40.40 25.13 15.65
C ASP A 16 -39.54 24.15 14.83
N PRO A 17 -38.44 23.60 15.37
CA PRO A 17 -37.60 22.62 14.68
C PRO A 17 -38.16 21.20 14.77
N ALA A 18 -39.48 21.02 14.68
CA ALA A 18 -40.14 19.73 14.83
C ALA A 18 -40.42 19.00 13.50
N ASP A 19 -40.26 19.66 12.35
CA ASP A 19 -40.57 19.07 11.05
C ASP A 19 -39.29 18.87 10.22
N THR A 20 -38.56 17.78 10.49
CA THR A 20 -37.69 17.07 9.50
C THR A 20 -37.08 15.77 10.07
N ILE A 21 -37.72 15.12 11.04
CA ILE A 21 -37.38 13.73 11.36
C ILE A 21 -38.20 12.86 10.41
N PRO A 22 -37.58 12.09 9.50
CA PRO A 22 -38.31 11.17 8.63
C PRO A 22 -39.19 10.26 9.49
N SER A 23 -40.42 10.02 9.03
CA SER A 23 -41.33 9.14 9.76
C SER A 23 -40.69 7.74 9.86
N ARG A 24 -40.89 7.06 10.99
CA ARG A 24 -40.34 5.71 11.25
C ARG A 24 -40.81 4.66 10.21
N ALA A 25 -41.78 5.00 9.37
CA ALA A 25 -42.30 4.17 8.28
C ALA A 25 -41.45 4.26 6.99
N ASP A 26 -40.61 5.29 6.82
CA ASP A 26 -39.74 5.47 5.63
C ASP A 26 -38.38 4.76 5.76
N ILE A 27 -38.10 4.17 6.93
CA ILE A 27 -36.88 3.39 7.21
C ILE A 27 -37.28 1.91 7.32
N THR A 28 -37.74 1.33 6.23
CA THR A 28 -37.80 -0.14 6.09
C THR A 28 -36.47 -0.66 5.54
N MET A 29 -35.34 -0.23 6.10
CA MET A 29 -34.13 -1.05 5.99
C MET A 29 -34.32 -2.20 6.96
N SER A 30 -34.52 -3.40 6.43
CA SER A 30 -34.46 -4.60 7.25
C SER A 30 -33.09 -4.62 7.94
N PHE A 31 -33.09 -4.68 9.28
CA PHE A 31 -31.85 -4.75 10.07
C PHE A 31 -30.93 -5.93 9.70
N PHE A 32 -31.41 -6.88 8.88
CA PHE A 32 -30.71 -8.08 8.45
C PHE A 32 -30.46 -8.13 6.94
N GLU A 33 -30.73 -7.06 6.18
CA GLU A 33 -30.37 -7.00 4.76
C GLU A 33 -28.85 -6.86 4.57
N TYR A 34 -28.34 -7.51 3.53
CA TYR A 34 -26.95 -7.33 3.13
C TYR A 34 -26.73 -5.91 2.61
N PRO A 35 -25.56 -5.30 2.83
CA PRO A 35 -25.22 -4.04 2.20
C PRO A 35 -25.16 -4.22 0.67
N PRO A 36 -25.37 -3.15 -0.11
CA PRO A 36 -25.17 -3.18 -1.55
C PRO A 36 -23.78 -3.73 -1.90
N LYS A 37 -23.69 -4.50 -2.98
CA LYS A 37 -22.40 -5.03 -3.43
C LYS A 37 -21.47 -3.89 -3.87
N PRO A 38 -20.16 -4.01 -3.62
CA PRO A 38 -19.19 -3.04 -4.12
C PRO A 38 -19.21 -2.90 -5.64
N LYS A 39 -19.09 -1.67 -6.13
CA LYS A 39 -19.07 -1.33 -7.58
C LYS A 39 -17.88 -1.91 -8.35
N SER A 40 -16.78 -2.23 -7.65
CA SER A 40 -15.59 -2.80 -8.25
C SER A 40 -14.93 -3.82 -7.30
N ALA A 41 -14.02 -4.63 -7.84
CA ALA A 41 -13.26 -5.61 -7.05
C ALA A 41 -12.41 -4.94 -5.94
N LEU A 42 -12.08 -3.66 -6.08
CA LEU A 42 -11.32 -2.88 -5.11
C LEU A 42 -12.09 -2.66 -3.80
N GLY A 43 -13.42 -2.56 -3.86
CA GLY A 43 -14.28 -2.36 -2.69
C GLY A 43 -14.55 -3.62 -1.87
N TYR A 44 -14.05 -4.78 -2.30
CA TYR A 44 -14.02 -5.98 -1.46
C TYR A 44 -12.76 -5.96 -0.58
N HIS A 45 -12.84 -5.17 0.50
CA HIS A 45 -11.73 -4.99 1.42
C HIS A 45 -11.30 -6.32 2.06
N ARG A 46 -10.00 -6.45 2.31
CA ARG A 46 -9.38 -7.62 2.93
C ARG A 46 -8.82 -7.23 4.28
N ILE A 47 -8.69 -8.22 5.17
CA ILE A 47 -7.99 -8.03 6.44
C ILE A 47 -6.51 -7.79 6.13
N LEU A 48 -5.94 -6.71 6.69
CA LEU A 48 -4.56 -6.31 6.44
C LEU A 48 -3.58 -7.40 6.90
N SER A 49 -3.60 -7.82 8.16
CA SER A 49 -2.79 -8.95 8.65
C SER A 49 -3.41 -9.62 9.87
N PRO A 50 -2.92 -10.79 10.30
CA PRO A 50 -3.31 -11.41 11.57
C PRO A 50 -3.05 -10.51 12.79
N THR A 51 -2.07 -9.61 12.70
CA THR A 51 -1.67 -8.69 13.78
C THR A 51 -2.34 -7.31 13.67
N ALA A 52 -2.96 -6.99 12.52
CA ALA A 52 -3.73 -5.77 12.29
C ALA A 52 -5.00 -6.08 11.50
N SER A 53 -6.13 -6.22 12.19
CA SER A 53 -7.39 -6.64 11.56
C SER A 53 -8.16 -5.52 10.82
N VAL A 54 -7.52 -4.38 10.56
CA VAL A 54 -8.12 -3.27 9.77
C VAL A 54 -8.40 -3.75 8.34
N LYS A 55 -9.47 -3.26 7.73
CA LYS A 55 -9.94 -3.70 6.41
C LYS A 55 -9.46 -2.69 5.38
N VAL A 56 -8.66 -3.18 4.43
CA VAL A 56 -8.02 -2.36 3.40
C VAL A 56 -8.42 -2.85 2.02
N SER A 57 -8.50 -1.96 1.05
CA SER A 57 -8.63 -2.29 -0.35
C SER A 57 -7.46 -3.17 -0.82
N PRO A 58 -7.69 -4.15 -1.72
CA PRO A 58 -6.65 -5.08 -2.18
C PRO A 58 -5.41 -4.41 -2.81
N ILE A 59 -5.56 -3.19 -3.33
CA ILE A 59 -4.48 -2.40 -3.93
C ILE A 59 -4.43 -1.07 -3.20
N CYS A 60 -3.25 -0.69 -2.73
CA CYS A 60 -2.99 0.57 -2.05
C CYS A 60 -2.69 1.69 -3.06
N LEU A 61 -3.30 2.86 -2.88
CA LEU A 61 -2.99 4.03 -3.71
C LEU A 61 -1.69 4.70 -3.23
N GLY A 62 -0.72 4.82 -4.14
CA GLY A 62 0.57 5.44 -3.87
C GLY A 62 0.55 6.97 -3.95
N GLY A 63 0.81 7.62 -2.83
CA GLY A 63 0.78 9.07 -2.64
C GLY A 63 1.95 9.83 -3.27
N ILE A 64 2.98 9.15 -3.79
CA ILE A 64 4.10 9.83 -4.46
C ILE A 64 3.66 10.60 -5.73
N GLY A 65 2.57 10.19 -6.36
CA GLY A 65 1.94 10.90 -7.48
C GLY A 65 1.01 12.04 -7.04
N ILE A 66 0.73 12.18 -5.75
CA ILE A 66 -0.13 13.23 -5.21
C ILE A 66 0.74 14.45 -4.88
N GLY A 67 0.66 15.47 -5.73
CA GLY A 67 1.43 16.71 -5.61
C GLY A 67 2.18 17.07 -6.88
N HIS A 68 2.80 18.25 -6.86
CA HIS A 68 3.44 18.84 -8.04
C HIS A 68 4.90 19.25 -7.82
N SER A 69 5.38 19.32 -6.57
CA SER A 69 6.75 19.76 -6.26
C SER A 69 7.84 18.90 -6.90
N TRP A 70 7.56 17.64 -7.25
CA TRP A 70 8.49 16.77 -7.97
C TRP A 70 8.10 16.50 -9.43
N SER A 71 7.29 17.37 -10.05
CA SER A 71 6.84 17.18 -11.44
C SER A 71 8.00 17.06 -12.44
N SER A 72 9.15 17.69 -12.16
CA SER A 72 10.36 17.57 -13.00
C SER A 72 11.02 16.19 -12.92
N ILE A 73 10.77 15.43 -11.84
CA ILE A 73 11.35 14.10 -11.60
C ILE A 73 10.35 13.00 -12.00
N PHE A 74 9.06 13.21 -11.69
CA PHE A 74 8.02 12.20 -11.82
C PHE A 74 6.98 12.49 -12.92
N GLY A 75 7.13 13.60 -13.64
CA GLY A 75 6.17 14.06 -14.63
C GLY A 75 5.01 14.83 -13.98
N LYS A 76 4.23 15.53 -14.81
CA LYS A 76 3.03 16.24 -14.35
C LYS A 76 1.91 15.23 -14.10
N ASN A 77 1.28 15.33 -12.95
CA ASN A 77 0.09 14.54 -12.58
C ASN A 77 -1.17 15.35 -12.88
N GLU A 78 -2.28 14.65 -13.13
CA GLU A 78 -3.63 15.23 -13.07
C GLU A 78 -3.93 15.78 -11.66
N ASP A 79 -5.08 16.44 -11.52
CA ASP A 79 -5.52 17.02 -10.26
C ASP A 79 -5.53 15.94 -9.14
N PRO A 80 -4.76 16.13 -8.06
CA PRO A 80 -4.71 15.18 -6.95
C PRO A 80 -6.08 14.84 -6.36
N PHE A 81 -7.02 15.80 -6.34
CA PHE A 81 -8.36 15.57 -5.81
C PHE A 81 -9.16 14.65 -6.72
N ALA A 82 -9.09 14.84 -8.04
CA ALA A 82 -9.70 13.94 -9.01
C ALA A 82 -9.16 12.50 -8.91
N LEU A 83 -7.85 12.33 -8.71
CA LEU A 83 -7.25 11.00 -8.51
C LEU A 83 -7.77 10.30 -7.25
N LEU A 84 -7.85 11.05 -6.13
CA LEU A 84 -8.35 10.53 -4.85
C LEU A 84 -9.85 10.24 -4.90
N ASP A 85 -10.64 11.12 -5.51
CA ASP A 85 -12.08 10.95 -5.71
C ASP A 85 -12.37 9.71 -6.58
N ALA A 86 -11.62 9.50 -7.67
CA ALA A 86 -11.76 8.31 -8.52
C ALA A 86 -11.44 7.02 -7.74
N TYR A 87 -10.37 7.00 -6.95
CA TYR A 87 -9.98 5.84 -6.17
C TYR A 87 -11.03 5.50 -5.11
N PHE A 88 -11.54 6.51 -4.40
CA PHE A 88 -12.62 6.37 -3.43
C PHE A 88 -13.92 5.86 -4.08
N ALA A 89 -14.29 6.40 -5.25
CA ALA A 89 -15.49 6.00 -5.98
C ALA A 89 -15.48 4.51 -6.42
N LEU A 90 -14.30 3.93 -6.65
CA LEU A 90 -14.12 2.51 -6.93
C LEU A 90 -14.20 1.62 -5.67
N GLY A 91 -14.32 2.21 -4.48
CA GLY A 91 -14.30 1.53 -3.19
C GLY A 91 -12.91 1.39 -2.58
N GLY A 92 -11.91 2.10 -3.11
CA GLY A 92 -10.56 2.15 -2.53
C GLY A 92 -10.56 2.89 -1.19
N ASN A 93 -9.86 2.35 -0.20
CA ASN A 93 -9.74 2.99 1.11
C ASN A 93 -8.32 3.00 1.69
N PHE A 94 -7.33 2.39 1.03
CA PHE A 94 -5.97 2.29 1.55
C PHE A 94 -5.02 3.22 0.78
N ILE A 95 -4.51 4.25 1.46
CA ILE A 95 -3.66 5.28 0.86
C ILE A 95 -2.31 5.30 1.59
N ASP A 96 -1.22 5.20 0.84
CA ASP A 96 0.15 5.27 1.36
C ASP A 96 0.82 6.59 0.93
N THR A 97 1.35 7.36 1.87
CA THR A 97 2.15 8.57 1.60
C THR A 97 3.42 8.58 2.45
N SER A 98 4.16 9.68 2.50
CA SER A 98 5.34 9.87 3.35
C SER A 98 5.54 11.34 3.62
N ASN A 99 6.11 11.65 4.79
CA ASN A 99 6.53 13.00 5.16
C ASN A 99 7.34 13.75 4.08
N ILE A 100 8.15 13.05 3.28
CA ILE A 100 9.01 13.65 2.26
C ILE A 100 8.35 13.79 0.87
N TYR A 101 7.25 13.08 0.58
CA TYR A 101 6.73 12.99 -0.78
C TYR A 101 6.26 14.34 -1.32
N ASN A 102 6.72 14.67 -2.53
CA ASN A 102 6.52 15.97 -3.18
C ASN A 102 6.86 17.14 -2.26
N SER A 103 8.00 17.07 -1.56
CA SER A 103 8.42 18.15 -0.64
C SER A 103 7.30 18.52 0.35
N GLU A 104 6.71 17.51 0.98
CA GLU A 104 5.58 17.59 1.92
C GLU A 104 4.18 17.81 1.30
N ASP A 105 4.06 18.03 -0.02
CA ASP A 105 2.76 18.28 -0.66
C ASP A 105 1.79 17.11 -0.56
N SER A 106 2.29 15.87 -0.62
CA SER A 106 1.43 14.69 -0.69
C SER A 106 0.55 14.57 0.56
N GLU A 107 1.15 14.64 1.74
CA GLU A 107 0.41 14.64 3.01
C GLU A 107 -0.56 15.82 3.10
N ARG A 108 -0.11 17.03 2.72
CA ARG A 108 -0.94 18.24 2.77
C ARG A 108 -2.19 18.12 1.91
N LEU A 109 -2.05 17.61 0.68
CA LEU A 109 -3.13 17.48 -0.29
C LEU A 109 -4.10 16.35 0.08
N ILE A 110 -3.58 15.21 0.54
CA ILE A 110 -4.42 14.10 1.04
C ILE A 110 -5.22 14.54 2.26
N GLY A 111 -4.58 15.26 3.21
CA GLY A 111 -5.26 15.80 4.39
C GLY A 111 -6.37 16.79 4.05
N GLU A 112 -6.08 17.74 3.16
CA GLU A 112 -7.08 18.69 2.66
C GLU A 112 -8.25 18.00 1.94
N TRP A 113 -7.96 16.95 1.16
CA TRP A 113 -8.99 16.18 0.48
C TRP A 113 -9.90 15.43 1.46
N MET A 114 -9.33 14.69 2.42
CA MET A 114 -10.11 13.95 3.42
C MET A 114 -11.02 14.88 4.23
N GLU A 115 -10.50 16.03 4.67
CA GLU A 115 -11.27 17.04 5.41
C GLU A 115 -12.42 17.59 4.56
N LYS A 116 -12.15 18.02 3.32
CA LYS A 116 -13.18 18.58 2.42
C LYS A 116 -14.25 17.58 2.03
N ARG A 117 -13.93 16.29 1.98
CA ARG A 117 -14.89 15.22 1.64
C ARG A 117 -15.56 14.61 2.87
N GLY A 118 -15.05 14.85 4.08
CA GLY A 118 -15.57 14.25 5.31
C GLY A 118 -15.38 12.73 5.37
N VAL A 119 -14.26 12.21 4.81
CA VAL A 119 -14.05 10.76 4.63
C VAL A 119 -12.93 10.18 5.48
N ARG A 120 -12.31 10.96 6.38
CA ARG A 120 -11.14 10.51 7.17
C ARG A 120 -11.34 9.13 7.81
N ASP A 121 -12.48 8.90 8.44
CA ASP A 121 -12.78 7.65 9.17
C ASP A 121 -13.04 6.44 8.24
N GLN A 122 -13.29 6.70 6.95
CA GLN A 122 -13.48 5.66 5.93
C GLN A 122 -12.14 5.24 5.29
N ILE A 123 -11.09 6.03 5.48
CA ILE A 123 -9.77 5.83 4.88
C ILE A 123 -8.81 5.19 5.88
N VAL A 124 -8.10 4.16 5.44
CA VAL A 124 -6.91 3.64 6.10
C VAL A 124 -5.71 4.38 5.52
N LEU A 125 -5.14 5.26 6.32
CA LEU A 125 -4.07 6.14 5.91
C LEU A 125 -2.73 5.69 6.48
N ALA A 126 -1.77 5.44 5.60
CA ALA A 126 -0.41 5.15 5.97
C ALA A 126 0.53 6.32 5.63
N THR A 127 1.46 6.62 6.54
CA THR A 127 2.57 7.53 6.27
C THR A 127 3.87 7.01 6.88
N LYS A 128 4.97 7.72 6.66
CA LYS A 128 6.32 7.29 7.04
C LYS A 128 7.11 8.44 7.63
N TYR A 129 7.93 8.11 8.62
CA TYR A 129 8.98 8.99 9.15
C TYR A 129 10.37 8.48 8.73
N THR A 130 11.46 8.98 9.31
CA THR A 130 12.87 8.68 8.97
C THR A 130 13.43 9.50 7.83
N ALA A 131 12.66 9.78 6.78
CA ALA A 131 13.17 10.56 5.66
C ALA A 131 13.44 12.02 6.05
N GLY A 132 14.53 12.60 5.53
CA GLY A 132 14.90 14.01 5.68
C GLY A 132 13.94 14.95 4.96
N PHE A 133 12.72 15.07 5.49
CA PHE A 133 11.59 15.71 4.81
C PHE A 133 11.75 17.22 4.59
N ARG A 134 12.63 17.88 5.35
CA ARG A 134 12.95 19.32 5.23
C ARG A 134 14.15 19.63 4.34
N SER A 135 14.76 18.61 3.74
CA SER A 135 16.00 18.75 2.96
C SER A 135 15.87 19.65 1.73
N TYR A 136 14.65 19.87 1.23
CA TYR A 136 14.35 20.82 0.16
C TYR A 136 14.51 22.29 0.61
N ASN A 137 14.47 22.57 1.91
CA ASN A 137 14.58 23.91 2.50
C ASN A 137 15.94 24.17 3.20
N ARG A 138 16.98 23.37 2.89
CA ARG A 138 18.28 23.38 3.58
C ARG A 138 18.99 24.74 3.60
N GLU A 139 18.75 25.58 2.61
CA GLU A 139 19.36 26.91 2.51
C GLU A 139 18.77 27.89 3.53
N LYS A 140 17.49 27.70 3.92
CA LYS A 140 16.81 28.55 4.91
C LYS A 140 16.77 27.93 6.30
N GLU A 141 16.85 26.59 6.38
CA GLU A 141 16.90 25.83 7.62
C GLU A 141 18.22 25.04 7.66
N PRO A 142 19.34 25.62 8.11
CA PRO A 142 20.65 24.98 8.01
C PRO A 142 20.86 23.82 9.01
N LEU A 143 20.07 23.73 10.08
CA LEU A 143 20.20 22.71 11.13
C LEU A 143 19.11 21.64 10.99
N GLN A 144 19.37 20.61 10.19
CA GLN A 144 18.39 19.56 9.86
C GLN A 144 18.77 18.14 10.29
N SER A 145 19.86 17.98 11.04
CA SER A 145 20.38 16.66 11.46
C SER A 145 19.37 15.80 12.24
N ASN A 146 18.35 16.42 12.84
CA ASN A 146 17.28 15.74 13.58
C ASN A 146 15.92 15.73 12.86
N PHE A 147 15.88 16.05 11.55
CA PHE A 147 14.68 15.90 10.70
C PHE A 147 14.72 14.60 9.88
N THR A 148 15.66 13.71 10.18
CA THR A 148 15.93 12.45 9.49
C THR A 148 16.38 11.40 10.51
N GLY A 149 16.31 10.12 10.15
CA GLY A 149 16.73 9.01 11.01
C GLY A 149 15.62 8.50 11.93
N ASN A 150 15.89 7.40 12.63
CA ASN A 150 14.92 6.66 13.44
C ASN A 150 14.85 7.13 14.90
N SER A 151 15.69 8.07 15.32
CA SER A 151 15.77 8.55 16.71
C SER A 151 14.45 9.11 17.23
N ALA A 152 14.26 9.06 18.54
CA ALA A 152 13.03 9.54 19.19
C ALA A 152 12.71 11.01 18.84
N LYS A 153 13.72 11.86 18.69
CA LYS A 153 13.54 13.27 18.30
C LYS A 153 13.01 13.41 16.88
N SER A 154 13.61 12.69 15.94
CA SER A 154 13.20 12.70 14.53
C SER A 154 11.78 12.16 14.36
N MET A 155 11.48 11.05 15.04
CA MET A 155 10.15 10.46 15.10
C MET A 155 9.11 11.44 15.63
N HIS A 156 9.34 12.02 16.80
CA HIS A 156 8.40 12.95 17.44
C HIS A 156 8.08 14.15 16.54
N ILE A 157 9.12 14.78 15.96
CA ILE A 157 8.94 15.93 15.05
C ILE A 157 8.16 15.49 13.81
N SER A 158 8.54 14.39 13.18
CA SER A 158 7.91 13.94 11.94
C SER A 158 6.45 13.56 12.15
N VAL A 159 6.11 12.81 13.19
CA VAL A 159 4.72 12.40 13.46
C VAL A 159 3.84 13.62 13.69
N ARG A 160 4.29 14.57 14.52
CA ARG A 160 3.57 15.83 14.78
C ARG A 160 3.31 16.61 13.49
N GLU A 161 4.33 16.77 12.64
CA GLU A 161 4.18 17.50 11.38
C GLU A 161 3.32 16.75 10.36
N SER A 162 3.38 15.42 10.32
CA SER A 162 2.53 14.59 9.47
C SER A 162 1.06 14.72 9.87
N LEU A 163 0.72 14.57 11.15
CA LEU A 163 -0.65 14.75 11.66
C LEU A 163 -1.23 16.11 11.28
N LYS A 164 -0.44 17.18 11.46
CA LYS A 164 -0.84 18.54 11.08
C LYS A 164 -1.12 18.67 9.58
N LYS A 165 -0.25 18.13 8.72
CA LYS A 165 -0.43 18.19 7.26
C LYS A 165 -1.61 17.34 6.78
N LEU A 166 -1.77 16.17 7.38
CA LEU A 166 -2.85 15.21 7.12
C LEU A 166 -4.20 15.66 7.70
N ARG A 167 -4.22 16.73 8.52
CA ARG A 167 -5.43 17.30 9.14
C ARG A 167 -6.23 16.26 9.91
N THR A 168 -5.53 15.44 10.69
CA THR A 168 -6.12 14.36 11.51
C THR A 168 -5.33 14.22 12.81
N ASP A 169 -5.96 13.62 13.80
CA ASP A 169 -5.44 13.30 15.12
C ASP A 169 -4.82 11.89 15.21
N TYR A 170 -5.03 11.03 14.20
CA TYR A 170 -4.43 9.69 14.16
C TYR A 170 -3.92 9.28 12.78
N ILE A 171 -2.91 8.41 12.76
CA ILE A 171 -2.38 7.71 11.58
C ILE A 171 -2.74 6.23 11.72
N ASP A 172 -3.31 5.61 10.68
CA ASP A 172 -3.65 4.19 10.73
C ASP A 172 -2.38 3.33 10.74
N VAL A 173 -1.45 3.55 9.81
CA VAL A 173 -0.19 2.81 9.74
C VAL A 173 1.00 3.78 9.67
N LEU A 174 1.85 3.78 10.70
CA LEU A 174 3.12 4.52 10.66
C LEU A 174 4.27 3.59 10.27
N TYR A 175 4.92 3.86 9.15
CA TYR A 175 6.12 3.14 8.73
C TYR A 175 7.41 3.79 9.23
N VAL A 176 8.31 2.95 9.73
CA VAL A 176 9.76 3.24 9.69
C VAL A 176 10.20 3.14 8.22
N HIS A 177 10.49 4.25 7.53
CA HIS A 177 10.67 4.25 6.05
C HIS A 177 11.93 3.49 5.59
N TRP A 178 12.99 3.56 6.38
CA TRP A 178 14.21 2.76 6.24
C TRP A 178 14.91 2.65 7.61
N TRP A 179 15.76 1.66 7.76
CA TRP A 179 16.61 1.53 8.94
C TRP A 179 17.83 2.43 8.84
N ASP A 180 18.08 3.26 9.86
CA ASP A 180 19.10 4.32 9.84
C ASP A 180 20.50 3.88 10.30
N TRP A 181 20.61 2.67 10.88
CA TRP A 181 21.84 2.09 11.43
C TRP A 181 22.50 2.86 12.58
N ALA A 182 21.85 3.90 13.10
CA ALA A 182 22.33 4.71 14.21
C ALA A 182 21.50 4.48 15.48
N THR A 183 20.18 4.27 15.32
CA THR A 183 19.24 4.14 16.43
C THR A 183 19.05 2.67 16.80
N GLY A 184 19.13 2.36 18.10
CA GLY A 184 18.90 1.01 18.61
C GLY A 184 17.44 0.57 18.50
N VAL A 185 17.21 -0.74 18.40
CA VAL A 185 15.86 -1.33 18.35
C VAL A 185 15.02 -0.91 19.56
N GLU A 186 15.65 -0.86 20.73
CA GLU A 186 15.03 -0.55 22.00
C GLU A 186 14.47 0.89 22.02
N GLU A 187 15.20 1.85 21.47
CA GLU A 187 14.74 3.25 21.35
C GLU A 187 13.59 3.35 20.33
N VAL A 188 13.76 2.76 19.14
CA VAL A 188 12.74 2.78 18.08
C VAL A 188 11.42 2.19 18.59
N MET A 189 11.45 0.98 19.15
CA MET A 189 10.21 0.30 19.55
C MET A 189 9.53 0.97 20.74
N ARG A 190 10.29 1.54 21.70
CA ARG A 190 9.69 2.32 22.80
C ARG A 190 9.06 3.61 22.30
N GLY A 191 9.72 4.33 21.38
CA GLY A 191 9.19 5.55 20.77
C GLY A 191 7.90 5.29 19.98
N LEU A 192 7.92 4.28 19.10
CA LEU A 192 6.74 3.89 18.33
C LEU A 192 5.58 3.47 19.22
N HIS A 193 5.86 2.67 20.26
CA HIS A 193 4.83 2.26 21.21
C HIS A 193 4.23 3.45 21.97
N ALA A 194 5.02 4.46 22.33
CA ALA A 194 4.51 5.66 22.98
C ALA A 194 3.47 6.40 22.10
N HIS A 195 3.72 6.53 20.79
CA HIS A 195 2.76 7.09 19.84
C HIS A 195 1.47 6.24 19.72
N VAL A 196 1.58 4.91 19.80
CA VAL A 196 0.41 4.02 19.84
C VAL A 196 -0.39 4.19 21.13
N MET A 197 0.29 4.32 22.27
CA MET A 197 -0.37 4.57 23.56
C MET A 197 -1.05 5.94 23.61
N ALA A 198 -0.46 6.93 22.94
CA ALA A 198 -1.03 8.26 22.77
C ALA A 198 -2.17 8.34 21.75
N LYS A 199 -2.48 7.23 21.05
CA LYS A 199 -3.50 7.14 19.97
C LYS A 199 -3.23 8.01 18.75
N GLU A 200 -2.02 8.52 18.61
CA GLU A 200 -1.54 9.22 17.42
C GLU A 200 -1.28 8.24 16.26
N VAL A 201 -1.05 6.96 16.57
CA VAL A 201 -0.82 5.87 15.61
C VAL A 201 -1.60 4.63 16.02
N LEU A 202 -2.24 3.93 15.08
CA LEU A 202 -3.00 2.71 15.37
C LEU A 202 -2.16 1.43 15.18
N TYR A 203 -1.45 1.36 14.06
CA TYR A 203 -0.64 0.19 13.67
C TYR A 203 0.77 0.62 13.25
N LEU A 204 1.74 -0.27 13.47
CA LEU A 204 3.13 -0.05 13.13
C LEU A 204 3.52 -0.82 11.88
N GLY A 205 4.20 -0.15 10.96
CA GLY A 205 4.82 -0.73 9.79
C GLY A 205 6.33 -0.50 9.78
N VAL A 206 7.03 -1.29 8.98
CA VAL A 206 8.45 -1.12 8.70
C VAL A 206 8.68 -1.22 7.20
N SER A 207 9.64 -0.47 6.68
CA SER A 207 9.97 -0.44 5.27
C SER A 207 11.47 -0.58 5.04
N ASN A 208 11.85 -1.24 3.95
CA ASN A 208 13.24 -1.35 3.50
C ASN A 208 14.24 -1.72 4.63
N THR A 209 13.85 -2.66 5.49
CA THR A 209 14.59 -3.02 6.70
C THR A 209 14.96 -4.49 6.66
N PRO A 210 16.21 -4.87 6.98
CA PRO A 210 16.62 -6.28 6.94
C PRO A 210 15.75 -7.18 7.81
N ALA A 211 15.45 -8.39 7.33
CA ALA A 211 14.58 -9.37 8.03
C ALA A 211 14.98 -9.59 9.49
N TRP A 212 16.28 -9.77 9.76
CA TRP A 212 16.79 -10.01 11.12
C TRP A 212 16.55 -8.83 12.08
N VAL A 213 16.54 -7.59 11.57
CA VAL A 213 16.22 -6.39 12.37
C VAL A 213 14.74 -6.40 12.74
N VAL A 214 13.86 -6.72 11.78
CA VAL A 214 12.41 -6.80 12.00
C VAL A 214 12.08 -7.88 13.04
N VAL A 215 12.66 -9.08 12.90
CA VAL A 215 12.48 -10.17 13.86
C VAL A 215 12.99 -9.76 15.24
N LYS A 216 14.17 -9.13 15.34
CA LYS A 216 14.71 -8.61 16.60
C LYS A 216 13.76 -7.58 17.24
N ALA A 217 13.23 -6.66 16.45
CA ALA A 217 12.31 -5.61 16.92
C ALA A 217 10.97 -6.17 17.40
N ASN A 218 10.38 -7.08 16.65
CA ASN A 218 9.13 -7.74 17.03
C ASN A 218 9.30 -8.65 18.26
N ALA A 219 10.43 -9.35 18.36
CA ALA A 219 10.76 -10.14 19.54
C ALA A 219 10.93 -9.26 20.79
N PHE A 220 11.66 -8.14 20.67
CA PHE A 220 11.79 -7.17 21.76
C PHE A 220 10.43 -6.60 22.18
N ALA A 221 9.59 -6.23 21.22
CA ALA A 221 8.27 -5.68 21.50
C ALA A 221 7.39 -6.68 22.28
N ARG A 222 7.27 -7.91 21.80
CA ARG A 222 6.51 -8.98 22.48
C ARG A 222 7.03 -9.23 23.90
N ALA A 223 8.34 -9.32 24.08
CA ALA A 223 8.96 -9.58 25.37
C ALA A 223 8.78 -8.44 26.40
N ASN A 224 8.48 -7.22 25.94
CA ASN A 224 8.37 -6.04 26.79
C ASN A 224 6.95 -5.43 26.79
N GLY A 225 5.94 -6.14 26.25
CA GLY A 225 4.56 -5.64 26.19
C GLY A 225 4.39 -4.42 25.29
N LEU A 226 5.26 -4.21 24.30
CA LEU A 226 5.19 -3.13 23.32
C LEU A 226 4.45 -3.59 22.05
N THR A 227 4.01 -2.62 21.26
CA THR A 227 3.35 -2.87 19.97
C THR A 227 4.38 -3.38 18.94
N PRO A 228 4.18 -4.55 18.31
CA PRO A 228 5.04 -5.04 17.23
C PRO A 228 4.69 -4.42 15.87
N PHE A 229 5.58 -4.57 14.89
CA PHE A 229 5.26 -4.29 13.49
C PHE A 229 4.24 -5.31 12.96
N SER A 230 3.24 -4.82 12.23
CA SER A 230 2.16 -5.63 11.62
C SER A 230 2.20 -5.63 10.09
N VAL A 231 3.04 -4.78 9.50
CA VAL A 231 3.13 -4.58 8.03
C VAL A 231 4.57 -4.34 7.62
N TYR A 232 4.98 -4.96 6.51
CA TYR A 232 6.26 -4.71 5.85
C TYR A 232 6.03 -4.07 4.48
N GLN A 233 6.69 -2.95 4.21
CA GLN A 233 6.71 -2.31 2.91
C GLN A 233 8.08 -2.50 2.22
N GLY A 234 8.11 -2.95 0.97
CA GLY A 234 9.38 -3.24 0.29
C GLY A 234 9.28 -3.29 -1.23
N ARG A 235 10.43 -3.28 -1.90
CA ARG A 235 10.48 -3.34 -3.36
C ARG A 235 10.23 -4.76 -3.83
N TRP A 236 9.14 -4.98 -4.56
CA TRP A 236 8.86 -6.30 -5.14
C TRP A 236 7.92 -6.18 -6.35
N ASN A 237 8.28 -6.89 -7.41
CA ASN A 237 7.48 -7.09 -8.61
C ASN A 237 7.98 -8.35 -9.34
N ALA A 238 7.29 -8.75 -10.41
CA ALA A 238 7.64 -9.94 -11.19
C ALA A 238 9.08 -9.96 -11.73
N GLY A 239 9.72 -8.79 -11.90
CA GLY A 239 11.11 -8.65 -12.36
C GLY A 239 12.13 -8.32 -11.27
N PHE A 240 11.69 -8.15 -10.02
CA PHE A 240 12.57 -7.85 -8.89
C PHE A 240 12.09 -8.59 -7.65
N ARG A 241 12.74 -9.74 -7.39
CA ARG A 241 12.23 -10.80 -6.51
C ARG A 241 13.05 -10.98 -5.21
N ASP A 242 13.96 -10.05 -4.89
CA ASP A 242 14.84 -10.15 -3.72
C ASP A 242 14.10 -10.36 -2.38
N MET A 243 12.89 -9.81 -2.24
CA MET A 243 12.05 -10.02 -1.06
C MET A 243 11.67 -11.49 -0.82
N GLU A 244 11.67 -12.32 -1.87
CA GLU A 244 11.29 -13.73 -1.80
C GLU A 244 12.32 -14.59 -1.04
N ALA A 245 13.56 -14.12 -0.88
CA ALA A 245 14.60 -14.86 -0.15
C ALA A 245 14.33 -14.91 1.36
N GLU A 246 14.02 -13.76 1.97
CA GLU A 246 14.01 -13.62 3.44
C GLU A 246 12.86 -12.76 3.96
N ILE A 247 12.46 -11.72 3.23
CA ILE A 247 11.46 -10.76 3.70
C ILE A 247 10.06 -11.36 3.71
N ILE A 248 9.65 -12.02 2.62
CA ILE A 248 8.33 -12.64 2.52
C ILE A 248 8.21 -13.81 3.51
N PRO A 249 9.17 -14.76 3.58
CA PRO A 249 9.17 -15.78 4.63
C PRO A 249 9.09 -15.20 6.05
N MET A 250 9.82 -14.10 6.33
CA MET A 250 9.74 -13.40 7.61
C MET A 250 8.36 -12.80 7.86
N CYS A 251 7.71 -12.22 6.86
CA CYS A 251 6.36 -11.66 7.01
C CYS A 251 5.33 -12.76 7.30
N GLU A 252 5.43 -13.91 6.61
CA GLU A 252 4.59 -15.08 6.84
C GLU A 252 4.73 -15.58 8.29
N ASP A 253 5.96 -15.72 8.78
CA ASP A 253 6.28 -16.16 10.14
C ASP A 253 5.83 -15.15 11.22
N GLN A 254 6.07 -13.86 11.00
CA GLN A 254 5.73 -12.80 11.96
C GLN A 254 4.25 -12.37 11.88
N GLY A 255 3.45 -12.95 10.97
CA GLY A 255 2.04 -12.61 10.79
C GLY A 255 1.84 -11.16 10.30
N MET A 256 2.69 -10.71 9.38
CA MET A 256 2.71 -9.34 8.85
C MET A 256 2.14 -9.27 7.42
N ALA A 257 1.49 -8.15 7.09
CA ALA A 257 1.10 -7.86 5.71
C ALA A 257 2.31 -7.48 4.86
N ILE A 258 2.23 -7.74 3.56
CA ILE A 258 3.27 -7.38 2.58
C ILE A 258 2.70 -6.28 1.67
N VAL A 259 3.30 -5.11 1.71
CA VAL A 259 2.86 -3.93 0.95
C VAL A 259 3.96 -3.55 -0.05
N PRO A 260 3.99 -4.17 -1.25
CA PRO A 260 5.10 -3.95 -2.16
C PRO A 260 4.99 -2.60 -2.89
N TRP A 261 6.09 -1.84 -2.88
CA TRP A 261 6.26 -0.65 -3.70
C TRP A 261 6.98 -0.98 -5.02
N ALA A 262 6.81 -0.11 -6.03
CA ALA A 262 7.21 -0.38 -7.41
C ALA A 262 6.67 -1.71 -7.96
N ALA A 263 5.45 -2.07 -7.58
CA ALA A 263 4.75 -3.27 -8.05
C ALA A 263 4.63 -3.33 -9.59
N LEU A 264 4.56 -2.18 -10.25
CA LEU A 264 4.56 -2.02 -11.71
C LEU A 264 5.94 -1.63 -12.30
N GLY A 265 7.04 -1.85 -11.58
CA GLY A 265 8.40 -1.66 -12.10
C GLY A 265 8.73 -0.22 -12.49
N GLY A 266 8.01 0.78 -11.95
CA GLY A 266 8.18 2.18 -12.33
C GLY A 266 7.70 2.50 -13.76
N GLY A 267 6.73 1.75 -14.29
CA GLY A 267 6.21 1.92 -15.65
C GLY A 267 7.00 1.17 -16.72
N LYS A 268 7.80 0.18 -16.33
CA LYS A 268 8.69 -0.58 -17.24
C LYS A 268 8.08 -1.86 -17.82
N PHE A 269 6.94 -2.31 -17.30
CA PHE A 269 6.13 -3.34 -17.95
C PHE A 269 5.42 -2.72 -19.15
N LEU A 270 6.10 -2.74 -20.29
CA LEU A 270 5.64 -2.17 -21.55
C LEU A 270 5.58 -3.26 -22.62
N THR A 271 4.56 -3.17 -23.46
CA THR A 271 4.50 -3.95 -24.70
C THR A 271 5.65 -3.58 -25.64
N ALA A 272 5.93 -4.42 -26.63
CA ALA A 272 6.89 -4.09 -27.69
C ALA A 272 6.56 -2.75 -28.37
N GLU A 273 5.27 -2.52 -28.69
CA GLU A 273 4.78 -1.31 -29.33
C GLU A 273 4.93 -0.06 -28.43
N GLU A 274 4.55 -0.17 -27.15
CA GLU A 274 4.70 0.93 -26.19
C GLU A 274 6.17 1.27 -25.93
N ARG A 275 7.05 0.26 -25.92
CA ARG A 275 8.49 0.45 -25.78
C ARG A 275 9.06 1.21 -26.96
N GLU A 276 8.71 0.81 -28.18
CA GLU A 276 9.12 1.50 -29.40
C GLU A 276 8.61 2.94 -29.44
N ALA A 277 7.34 3.17 -29.07
CA ALA A 277 6.76 4.51 -29.00
C ALA A 277 7.49 5.39 -27.99
N ARG A 278 7.78 4.85 -26.80
CA ARG A 278 8.51 5.55 -25.74
C ARG A 278 9.95 5.88 -26.16
N ASP A 279 10.64 4.95 -26.82
CA ASP A 279 12.04 5.16 -27.21
C ASP A 279 12.17 6.20 -28.34
N LYS A 280 11.08 6.46 -29.08
CA LYS A 280 10.97 7.55 -30.08
C LYS A 280 10.54 8.89 -29.49
N ASP A 281 9.97 8.90 -28.29
CA ASP A 281 9.48 10.10 -27.63
C ASP A 281 10.61 10.79 -26.82
N PRO A 282 11.08 11.98 -27.23
CA PRO A 282 12.14 12.69 -26.52
C PRO A 282 11.72 13.17 -25.12
N ASP A 283 10.41 13.33 -24.88
CA ASP A 283 9.82 13.75 -23.62
C ASP A 283 9.41 12.55 -22.74
N ALA A 284 9.61 11.32 -23.23
CA ALA A 284 9.32 10.12 -22.49
C ALA A 284 10.07 10.10 -21.16
N ARG A 285 9.34 9.81 -20.10
CA ARG A 285 9.89 9.72 -18.75
C ARG A 285 10.96 8.62 -18.69
N LYS A 286 12.21 9.04 -18.51
CA LYS A 286 13.32 8.15 -18.17
C LYS A 286 13.12 7.69 -16.73
N SER A 287 12.71 6.43 -16.53
CA SER A 287 12.53 5.88 -15.19
C SER A 287 13.83 5.98 -14.38
N SER A 288 13.77 6.69 -13.25
CA SER A 288 14.89 6.91 -12.33
C SER A 288 15.32 5.69 -11.50
N HIS A 289 14.52 4.62 -11.48
CA HIS A 289 14.82 3.43 -10.67
C HIS A 289 15.56 2.36 -11.50
N GLY A 290 16.83 2.16 -11.18
CA GLY A 290 17.89 1.57 -12.02
C GLY A 290 17.90 0.05 -12.23
N GLN A 291 16.76 -0.60 -12.51
CA GLN A 291 16.79 -1.94 -13.13
C GLN A 291 15.84 -2.04 -14.31
N GLU A 292 16.31 -2.62 -15.39
CA GLU A 292 15.53 -2.92 -16.58
C GLU A 292 14.65 -4.14 -16.31
N VAL A 293 13.33 -3.97 -16.46
CA VAL A 293 12.44 -5.12 -16.63
C VAL A 293 12.84 -5.76 -17.96
N SER A 294 13.20 -7.05 -17.94
CA SER A 294 13.67 -7.73 -19.14
C SER A 294 12.59 -7.74 -20.21
N VAL A 295 13.01 -7.68 -21.48
CA VAL A 295 12.09 -7.81 -22.62
C VAL A 295 11.39 -9.17 -22.57
N ALA A 296 12.13 -10.24 -22.27
CA ALA A 296 11.59 -11.59 -22.12
C ALA A 296 10.46 -11.66 -21.08
N LEU A 297 10.58 -10.96 -19.94
CA LEU A 297 9.51 -10.89 -18.95
C LEU A 297 8.28 -10.14 -19.48
N CYS A 298 8.48 -9.05 -20.22
CA CYS A 298 7.35 -8.34 -20.83
C CYS A 298 6.63 -9.23 -21.85
N GLU A 299 7.37 -9.95 -22.70
CA GLU A 299 6.81 -10.89 -23.68
C GLU A 299 6.03 -12.04 -23.00
N ALA A 300 6.56 -12.59 -21.91
CA ALA A 300 5.87 -13.60 -21.11
C ALA A 300 4.55 -13.07 -20.52
N LEU A 301 4.58 -11.87 -19.92
CA LEU A 301 3.39 -11.22 -19.38
C LEU A 301 2.38 -10.88 -20.47
N GLU A 302 2.81 -10.43 -21.64
CA GLU A 302 1.96 -10.16 -22.80
C GLU A 302 1.28 -11.42 -23.33
N LYS A 303 1.99 -12.55 -23.37
CA LYS A 303 1.41 -13.83 -23.77
C LYS A 303 0.26 -14.22 -22.85
N ILE A 304 0.50 -14.19 -21.54
CA ILE A 304 -0.53 -14.48 -20.52
C ILE A 304 -1.69 -13.47 -20.62
N ALA A 305 -1.37 -12.19 -20.82
CA ALA A 305 -2.35 -11.13 -20.96
C ALA A 305 -3.32 -11.38 -22.12
N LYS A 306 -2.82 -11.82 -23.28
CA LYS A 306 -3.64 -12.20 -24.45
C LYS A 306 -4.56 -13.38 -24.14
N GLU A 307 -4.07 -14.40 -23.44
CA GLU A 307 -4.86 -15.58 -23.08
C GLU A 307 -5.96 -15.25 -22.04
N LYS A 308 -5.70 -14.31 -21.14
CA LYS A 308 -6.64 -13.90 -20.07
C LYS A 308 -7.54 -12.73 -20.44
N GLY A 309 -7.32 -12.09 -21.59
CA GLY A 309 -8.05 -10.90 -22.01
C GLY A 309 -7.83 -9.70 -21.10
N ALA A 310 -6.59 -9.50 -20.62
CA ALA A 310 -6.21 -8.44 -19.68
C ALA A 310 -5.01 -7.65 -20.21
N THR A 311 -4.61 -6.59 -19.49
CA THR A 311 -3.35 -5.89 -19.79
C THR A 311 -2.13 -6.57 -19.15
N LEU A 312 -0.94 -6.41 -19.75
CA LEU A 312 0.30 -6.95 -19.15
C LEU A 312 0.58 -6.40 -17.74
N ARG A 313 0.18 -5.16 -17.47
CA ARG A 313 0.33 -4.51 -16.17
C ARG A 313 -0.57 -5.16 -15.13
N SER A 314 -1.79 -5.53 -15.51
CA SER A 314 -2.69 -6.27 -14.64
C SER A 314 -2.23 -7.70 -14.39
N ILE A 315 -1.62 -8.38 -15.36
CA ILE A 315 -0.94 -9.67 -15.12
C ILE A 315 0.22 -9.50 -14.13
N ALA A 316 1.05 -8.47 -14.30
CA ALA A 316 2.18 -8.20 -13.40
C ALA A 316 1.74 -7.91 -11.96
N LEU A 317 0.60 -7.23 -11.75
CA LEU A 317 0.01 -7.04 -10.43
C LEU A 317 -0.64 -8.32 -9.90
N ALA A 318 -1.38 -9.05 -10.74
CA ALA A 318 -2.01 -10.30 -10.37
C ALA A 318 -0.99 -11.33 -9.90
N TYR A 319 0.19 -11.38 -10.51
CA TYR A 319 1.31 -12.22 -10.07
C TYR A 319 1.56 -12.10 -8.56
N LEU A 320 1.64 -10.87 -8.04
CA LEU A 320 1.92 -10.62 -6.62
C LEU A 320 0.85 -11.20 -5.69
N PHE A 321 -0.42 -11.13 -6.09
CA PHE A 321 -1.52 -11.71 -5.30
C PHE A 321 -1.47 -13.23 -5.20
N HIS A 322 -0.74 -13.91 -6.09
CA HIS A 322 -0.65 -15.38 -6.08
C HIS A 322 0.56 -15.91 -5.29
N GLN A 323 1.42 -15.03 -4.77
CA GLN A 323 2.68 -15.44 -4.16
C GLN A 323 2.59 -15.70 -2.65
N SER A 324 1.75 -14.96 -1.92
CA SER A 324 1.65 -15.04 -0.46
C SER A 324 0.30 -14.48 0.02
N PRO A 325 -0.23 -14.91 1.18
CA PRO A 325 -1.37 -14.24 1.80
C PRO A 325 -1.03 -12.79 2.19
N TYR A 326 -2.04 -11.95 2.36
CA TYR A 326 -1.89 -10.57 2.87
C TYR A 326 -0.97 -9.65 2.03
N VAL A 327 -1.01 -9.78 0.69
CA VAL A 327 -0.29 -8.91 -0.24
C VAL A 327 -1.17 -7.75 -0.72
N PHE A 328 -0.67 -6.51 -0.61
CA PHE A 328 -1.37 -5.26 -0.93
C PHE A 328 -0.45 -4.30 -1.71
N PRO A 329 -0.28 -4.48 -3.03
CA PRO A 329 0.64 -3.67 -3.81
C PRO A 329 0.27 -2.20 -3.82
N ILE A 330 1.29 -1.34 -3.74
CA ILE A 330 1.15 0.11 -3.92
C ILE A 330 1.24 0.40 -5.41
N VAL A 331 0.20 1.05 -5.94
CA VAL A 331 0.15 1.53 -7.32
C VAL A 331 0.22 3.05 -7.31
N GLY A 332 1.29 3.60 -7.88
CA GLY A 332 1.39 5.03 -8.18
C GLY A 332 0.62 5.34 -9.47
N VAL A 333 -0.13 6.43 -9.46
CA VAL A 333 -0.97 6.87 -10.58
C VAL A 333 -0.67 8.32 -10.92
N ASN A 334 -0.92 8.68 -12.18
CA ASN A 334 -0.72 10.03 -12.71
C ASN A 334 -1.99 10.59 -13.35
N THR A 335 -2.93 9.71 -13.73
CA THR A 335 -4.19 10.05 -14.41
C THR A 335 -5.35 9.27 -13.79
N VAL A 336 -6.57 9.77 -13.92
CA VAL A 336 -7.79 9.08 -13.49
C VAL A 336 -7.95 7.74 -14.22
N ALA A 337 -7.61 7.68 -15.50
CA ALA A 337 -7.62 6.42 -16.27
C ALA A 337 -6.70 5.34 -15.66
N HIS A 338 -5.54 5.72 -15.10
CA HIS A 338 -4.69 4.77 -14.38
C HIS A 338 -5.37 4.24 -13.12
N VAL A 339 -6.14 5.08 -12.40
CA VAL A 339 -6.90 4.69 -11.22
C VAL A 339 -8.02 3.72 -11.59
N GLU A 340 -8.77 4.03 -12.65
CA GLU A 340 -9.88 3.20 -13.15
C GLU A 340 -9.44 1.82 -13.64
N ALA A 341 -8.19 1.67 -14.08
CA ALA A 341 -7.62 0.39 -14.51
C ALA A 341 -7.22 -0.54 -13.34
N ILE A 342 -7.04 -0.01 -12.13
CA ILE A 342 -6.56 -0.78 -10.96
C ILE A 342 -7.35 -2.07 -10.69
N PRO A 343 -8.71 -2.07 -10.71
CA PRO A 343 -9.48 -3.24 -10.31
C PRO A 343 -9.30 -4.47 -11.21
N GLU A 344 -8.86 -4.30 -12.47
CA GLU A 344 -8.70 -5.40 -13.44
C GLU A 344 -7.83 -6.53 -12.86
N ALA A 345 -6.69 -6.19 -12.23
CA ALA A 345 -5.75 -7.16 -11.68
C ALA A 345 -6.32 -8.07 -10.57
N ILE A 346 -7.33 -7.61 -9.83
CA ILE A 346 -7.86 -8.30 -8.65
C ILE A 346 -8.67 -9.55 -9.04
N GLY A 347 -9.26 -9.55 -10.24
CA GLY A 347 -10.11 -10.63 -10.76
C GLY A 347 -9.36 -11.66 -11.60
N ILE A 348 -8.06 -11.48 -11.82
CA ILE A 348 -7.25 -12.35 -12.68
C ILE A 348 -6.78 -13.57 -11.89
N GLU A 349 -7.01 -14.75 -12.45
CA GLU A 349 -6.53 -16.02 -11.92
C GLU A 349 -5.37 -16.54 -12.77
N LEU A 350 -4.22 -16.75 -12.13
CA LEU A 350 -3.02 -17.29 -12.74
C LEU A 350 -2.88 -18.77 -12.39
N SER A 351 -2.72 -19.59 -13.41
CA SER A 351 -2.41 -21.00 -13.26
C SER A 351 -0.96 -21.20 -12.83
N LYS A 352 -0.60 -22.40 -12.37
CA LYS A 352 0.80 -22.73 -12.09
C LYS A 352 1.69 -22.56 -13.33
N ALA A 353 1.19 -22.91 -14.53
CA ALA A 353 1.93 -22.71 -15.77
C ALA A 353 2.19 -21.21 -16.07
N ASP A 354 1.23 -20.34 -15.75
CA ASP A 354 1.41 -18.88 -15.90
C ASP A 354 2.52 -18.37 -14.97
N ILE A 355 2.53 -18.82 -13.71
CA ILE A 355 3.57 -18.45 -12.73
C ILE A 355 4.94 -19.00 -13.14
N ASP A 356 5.01 -20.27 -13.56
CA ASP A 356 6.26 -20.90 -14.00
C ASP A 356 6.86 -20.16 -15.21
N LEU A 357 6.03 -19.73 -16.16
CA LEU A 357 6.45 -18.92 -17.32
C LEU A 357 7.05 -17.57 -16.90
N ILE A 358 6.44 -16.90 -15.91
CA ILE A 358 6.97 -15.64 -15.35
C ILE A 358 8.33 -15.88 -14.69
N HIS A 359 8.46 -16.94 -13.90
CA HIS A 359 9.71 -17.30 -13.22
C HIS A 359 10.83 -17.67 -14.19
N GLU A 360 10.51 -18.30 -15.32
CA GLU A 360 11.46 -18.59 -16.39
C GLU A 360 11.97 -17.32 -17.07
N ALA A 361 11.08 -16.37 -17.33
CA ALA A 361 11.43 -15.09 -17.95
C ALA A 361 12.14 -14.11 -16.99
N SER A 362 12.03 -14.36 -15.68
CA SER A 362 12.73 -13.63 -14.62
C SER A 362 13.36 -14.58 -13.60
N PRO A 363 14.50 -15.21 -13.94
CA PRO A 363 15.22 -16.11 -13.04
C PRO A 363 15.59 -15.42 -11.73
N PHE A 364 15.53 -16.17 -10.64
CA PHE A 364 15.83 -15.68 -9.29
C PHE A 364 16.73 -16.67 -8.56
N ASP A 365 17.79 -16.16 -7.94
CA ASP A 365 18.65 -16.89 -7.01
C ASP A 365 18.44 -16.33 -5.60
N PRO A 366 17.84 -17.09 -4.67
CA PRO A 366 17.61 -16.62 -3.29
C PRO A 366 18.91 -16.54 -2.49
N ARG A 367 20.05 -16.90 -3.09
CA ARG A 367 21.39 -16.95 -2.51
C ARG A 367 21.48 -17.92 -1.33
N PHE A 368 22.67 -18.03 -0.75
CA PHE A 368 22.89 -18.83 0.45
C PHE A 368 22.21 -18.17 1.67
N PRO A 369 21.57 -18.93 2.58
CA PRO A 369 21.48 -20.40 2.62
C PRO A 369 20.28 -21.00 1.87
N MET A 370 19.39 -20.19 1.30
CA MET A 370 18.13 -20.68 0.71
C MET A 370 18.35 -21.55 -0.54
N ASN A 371 19.30 -21.18 -1.39
CA ASN A 371 19.67 -22.00 -2.54
C ASN A 371 20.30 -23.34 -2.14
N PHE A 372 21.00 -23.39 -1.00
CA PHE A 372 21.52 -24.61 -0.41
C PHE A 372 20.40 -25.51 0.13
N ALA A 373 19.39 -24.92 0.75
CA ALA A 373 18.26 -25.65 1.33
C ALA A 373 17.32 -26.25 0.27
N PHE A 374 17.12 -25.57 -0.88
CA PHE A 374 16.04 -25.91 -1.83
C PHE A 374 16.47 -26.14 -3.29
N GLY A 375 17.74 -25.92 -3.67
CA GLY A 375 18.16 -25.97 -5.09
C GLY A 375 19.49 -26.65 -5.41
N TYR A 376 20.30 -26.99 -4.41
CA TYR A 376 21.72 -27.34 -4.61
C TYR A 376 21.98 -28.69 -5.31
N MET A 377 21.24 -29.75 -5.00
CA MET A 377 21.52 -31.11 -5.52
C MET A 377 20.70 -31.51 -6.74
N LYS A 378 19.52 -30.91 -6.96
CA LYS A 378 18.61 -31.31 -8.05
C LYS A 378 18.42 -30.24 -9.13
N GLY A 379 19.09 -29.09 -9.03
CA GLY A 379 18.84 -27.95 -9.91
C GLY A 379 17.41 -27.42 -9.78
N GLY A 380 16.80 -27.60 -8.59
CA GLY A 380 15.44 -27.15 -8.30
C GLY A 380 15.37 -25.62 -8.34
N LYS A 381 14.29 -25.09 -8.91
CA LYS A 381 14.00 -23.65 -8.90
C LYS A 381 13.42 -23.29 -7.53
N TYR A 382 13.92 -22.21 -6.93
CA TYR A 382 13.35 -21.68 -5.69
C TYR A 382 12.01 -20.99 -5.98
N ASP A 383 11.02 -21.29 -5.15
CA ASP A 383 9.69 -20.67 -5.17
C ASP A 383 9.15 -20.51 -3.75
N LEU A 384 8.28 -19.52 -3.55
CA LEU A 384 7.65 -19.27 -2.26
C LEU A 384 6.69 -20.37 -1.84
N SER A 385 6.19 -21.23 -2.74
CA SER A 385 5.33 -22.36 -2.36
C SER A 385 6.06 -23.55 -1.73
N LEU A 386 7.40 -23.57 -1.78
CA LEU A 386 8.21 -24.66 -1.26
C LEU A 386 7.98 -24.85 0.25
N THR A 387 7.95 -26.12 0.64
CA THR A 387 7.66 -26.58 2.01
C THR A 387 8.82 -27.40 2.57
N ALA A 388 8.67 -27.91 3.79
CA ALA A 388 9.63 -28.85 4.34
C ALA A 388 9.82 -30.10 3.47
N ALA A 389 8.78 -30.57 2.76
CA ALA A 389 8.89 -31.73 1.86
C ALA A 389 9.84 -31.48 0.68
N ASP A 390 10.01 -30.22 0.28
CA ASP A 390 10.89 -29.81 -0.81
C ASP A 390 12.32 -29.51 -0.33
N ASN A 391 12.55 -29.46 0.98
CA ASN A 391 13.88 -29.26 1.51
C ASN A 391 14.77 -30.44 1.12
N GLN A 392 15.94 -30.11 0.60
CA GLN A 392 16.83 -31.05 -0.02
C GLN A 392 17.24 -32.20 0.90
N GLN A 393 17.40 -31.95 2.21
CA GLN A 393 17.77 -32.99 3.18
C GLN A 393 16.66 -34.04 3.35
N TYR A 394 15.39 -33.62 3.35
CA TYR A 394 14.29 -34.57 3.33
C TYR A 394 14.24 -35.31 2.00
N THR A 395 14.42 -34.64 0.86
CA THR A 395 14.34 -35.29 -0.46
C THR A 395 15.36 -36.41 -0.72
N ILE A 396 16.43 -36.48 0.08
CA ILE A 396 17.43 -37.57 0.03
C ILE A 396 17.25 -38.60 1.15
N ALA A 397 16.60 -38.23 2.25
CA ALA A 397 16.46 -39.06 3.44
C ALA A 397 15.14 -39.84 3.46
N ALA A 398 14.02 -39.19 3.14
CA ALA A 398 12.68 -39.78 3.23
C ALA A 398 11.63 -39.02 2.40
N TRP A 399 10.59 -39.73 1.97
CA TRP A 399 9.35 -39.09 1.51
C TRP A 399 8.55 -38.65 2.73
N ILE A 400 8.29 -37.35 2.85
CA ILE A 400 7.46 -36.77 3.91
C ILE A 400 6.33 -35.96 3.31
N ASP A 401 5.21 -35.89 4.01
CA ASP A 401 4.17 -34.90 3.74
C ASP A 401 4.45 -33.67 4.60
N ALA A 402 4.32 -32.48 4.01
CA ALA A 402 4.39 -31.21 4.71
C ALA A 402 3.08 -30.43 4.49
N PRO A 403 2.53 -29.76 5.53
CA PRO A 403 1.35 -28.92 5.36
C PRO A 403 1.60 -27.85 4.27
N PRO A 404 0.60 -27.57 3.41
CA PRO A 404 0.73 -26.50 2.44
C PRO A 404 0.82 -25.14 3.15
N LYS A 405 1.49 -24.18 2.53
CA LYS A 405 1.47 -22.80 2.99
C LYS A 405 0.04 -22.22 2.94
N PRO A 406 -0.28 -21.22 3.78
CA PRO A 406 -1.56 -20.52 3.70
C PRO A 406 -1.78 -19.98 2.28
N LEU A 407 -2.96 -20.26 1.72
CA LEU A 407 -3.28 -19.86 0.36
C LEU A 407 -3.56 -18.35 0.28
N PRO A 408 -3.17 -17.69 -0.83
CA PRO A 408 -3.55 -16.32 -1.07
C PRO A 408 -5.07 -16.13 -1.22
N TYR A 409 -5.51 -14.87 -1.19
CA TYR A 409 -6.91 -14.54 -1.46
C TYR A 409 -7.29 -14.97 -2.87
N LYS A 410 -8.41 -15.69 -2.99
CA LYS A 410 -8.95 -16.05 -4.31
C LYS A 410 -9.26 -14.80 -5.13
N PRO A 411 -8.87 -14.76 -6.41
CA PRO A 411 -9.26 -13.68 -7.31
C PRO A 411 -10.77 -13.50 -7.33
N ARG A 412 -11.23 -12.26 -7.34
CA ARG A 412 -12.66 -11.93 -7.35
C ARG A 412 -12.99 -11.17 -8.62
N LYS A 413 -13.75 -11.81 -9.51
CA LYS A 413 -14.37 -11.14 -10.65
C LYS A 413 -15.66 -10.48 -10.14
N VAL A 414 -15.83 -9.19 -10.41
CA VAL A 414 -17.13 -8.54 -10.26
C VAL A 414 -17.82 -8.67 -11.61
N THR A 415 -18.86 -9.48 -11.68
CA THR A 415 -19.66 -9.59 -12.90
C THR A 415 -20.62 -8.40 -13.01
N GLU A 416 -20.96 -7.96 -14.22
CA GLU A 416 -21.91 -6.84 -14.43
C GLU A 416 -23.28 -7.09 -13.77
N THR A 417 -23.65 -8.35 -13.57
CA THR A 417 -24.87 -8.79 -12.88
C THR A 417 -24.78 -8.55 -11.37
N GLU A 418 -23.60 -8.64 -10.78
CA GLU A 418 -23.39 -8.43 -9.34
C GLU A 418 -23.28 -6.96 -8.93
N ALA A 419 -23.15 -6.03 -9.86
CA ALA A 419 -23.09 -4.60 -9.56
C ALA A 419 -24.48 -3.91 -9.60
N ARG A 420 -25.52 -4.63 -10.05
CA ARG A 420 -26.89 -4.11 -10.25
C ARG A 420 -27.92 -4.64 -9.24
N ASP A 421 -27.55 -5.65 -8.46
CA ASP A 421 -28.31 -6.22 -7.33
C ASP A 421 -27.66 -5.80 -6.00
#